data_AF-A0A6A5TJR4-F1
#
_entry.id   AF-A0A6A5TJR4-F1
#
_cell.length_a   1.000
_cell.length_b   1.000
_cell.length_c   1.000
_cell.angle_alpha   90.00
_cell.angle_beta   90.00
_cell.angle_gamma   90.00
#
_symmetry.space_group_name_H-M   'P 1'
#
loop_
_entity.id
_entity.type
_entity.pdbx_description
1 polymer ?
#
loop_
_entity_poly.entity_id
_entity_poly.type
_entity_poly.pdbx_seq_one_letter_code
_entity_poly.pdbx_strand_id
1 'polypeptide(L)' 'MTPRLDLTATSRVHLLEPQWNPSLEDQALARAHRLGQTQPVTTLRYVMRNSIEEVTSITVGRKTPHAEMNRASEHYNFL' A
#
# COMPACT_ATOMS: atom_id res chain seq x y z
N MET A 1 19.63 -13.96 -15.79
CA MET A 1 18.50 -13.05 -16.07
C MET A 1 17.37 -13.47 -15.14
N THR A 2 17.17 -12.75 -14.03
CA THR A 2 16.15 -13.10 -13.03
C THR A 2 14.77 -12.73 -13.56
N PRO A 3 13.76 -13.61 -13.53
CA PRO A 3 12.42 -13.26 -13.95
C PRO A 3 11.86 -12.21 -13.00
N ARG A 4 11.43 -11.08 -13.57
CA ARG A 4 10.74 -10.00 -12.86
C ARG A 4 9.29 -10.43 -12.65
N LEU A 5 8.81 -10.40 -11.41
CA LEU A 5 7.41 -10.71 -11.07
C LEU A 5 6.49 -9.66 -11.70
N ASP A 6 5.49 -10.11 -12.46
CA ASP A 6 4.46 -9.24 -13.06
C ASP A 6 3.11 -9.46 -12.35
N LEU A 7 2.49 -8.38 -11.88
CA LEU A 7 1.27 -8.40 -11.03
C LEU A 7 0.04 -7.85 -11.78
N THR A 8 0.07 -7.83 -13.11
CA THR A 8 -0.90 -7.18 -14.03
C THR A 8 -2.34 -7.70 -13.97
N ALA A 9 -2.64 -8.71 -13.15
CA ALA A 9 -4.02 -9.18 -12.91
C ALA A 9 -4.54 -8.82 -11.52
N THR A 10 -3.75 -8.12 -10.70
CA THR A 10 -4.07 -7.88 -9.29
C THR A 10 -5.03 -6.70 -9.15
N SER A 11 -6.30 -6.98 -8.84
CA SER A 11 -7.29 -5.93 -8.51
C SER A 11 -7.33 -5.59 -7.02
N ARG A 12 -6.68 -6.39 -6.15
CA ARG A 12 -6.70 -6.20 -4.70
C ARG A 12 -5.31 -6.41 -4.09
N VAL A 13 -4.85 -5.45 -3.30
CA VAL A 13 -3.61 -5.54 -2.54
C VAL A 13 -3.96 -5.55 -1.05
N HIS A 14 -3.50 -6.57 -0.34
CA HIS A 14 -3.67 -6.69 1.11
C HIS A 14 -2.34 -6.39 1.79
N LEU A 15 -2.26 -5.25 2.45
CA LEU A 15 -1.10 -4.83 3.23
C LEU A 15 -1.32 -5.21 4.69
N LEU A 16 -0.64 -6.26 5.14
CA LEU A 16 -0.87 -6.86 6.47
C LEU A 16 -0.15 -6.12 7.60
N GLU A 17 0.97 -5.46 7.28
CA GLU A 17 1.78 -4.73 8.24
C GLU A 17 2.27 -3.40 7.64
N PRO A 18 2.37 -2.32 8.43
CA PRO A 18 2.88 -1.04 7.96
C PRO A 18 4.41 -1.04 7.86
N GLN A 19 4.94 -0.53 6.74
CA GLN A 19 6.38 -0.45 6.53
C GLN A 19 6.96 0.89 6.99
N TRP A 20 8.10 0.86 7.70
CA TRP A 20 8.78 2.08 8.22
C TRP A 20 9.27 3.03 7.13
N ASN A 21 9.64 2.47 5.97
CA ASN A 21 10.05 3.22 4.80
C ASN A 21 8.90 3.28 3.77
N PRO A 22 8.21 4.43 3.64
CA PRO A 22 7.05 4.57 2.75
C PRO A 22 7.38 4.26 1.28
N SER A 23 8.59 4.59 0.82
CA SER A 23 8.98 4.40 -0.57
C SER A 23 9.02 2.94 -1.01
N LEU A 24 9.22 2.01 -0.08
CA LEU A 24 9.15 0.58 -0.38
C LEU A 24 7.71 0.11 -0.62
N GLU A 25 6.76 0.64 0.15
CA GLU A 25 5.32 0.37 -0.02
C GLU A 25 4.84 0.96 -1.35
N ASP A 26 5.19 2.22 -1.64
CA ASP A 26 4.85 2.89 -2.89
C ASP A 26 5.41 2.15 -4.11
N GLN A 27 6.65 1.64 -4.03
CA GLN A 27 7.25 0.86 -5.11
C GLN A 27 6.53 -0.48 -5.32
N ALA A 28 6.07 -1.13 -4.25
CA ALA A 28 5.29 -2.36 -4.33
C ALA A 28 3.90 -2.09 -4.93
N LEU A 29 3.23 -1.04 -4.48
CA LEU A 29 1.93 -0.60 -5.00
C LEU A 29 2.03 -0.18 -6.47
N ALA A 30 3.08 0.53 -6.88
CA ALA A 30 3.31 0.92 -8.26
C ALA A 30 3.42 -0.29 -9.22
N ARG A 31 3.82 -1.47 -8.72
CA ARG A 31 3.79 -2.72 -9.52
C ARG A 31 2.37 -3.25 -9.73
N ALA A 32 1.47 -3.04 -8.77
CA ALA A 32 0.06 -3.41 -8.89
C ALA A 32 -0.74 -2.36 -9.70
N HIS A 33 -0.47 -1.07 -9.49
CA HIS A 33 -1.11 0.06 -10.18
C HIS A 33 -0.50 0.39 -11.55
N ARG A 34 0.04 -0.62 -12.25
CA ARG A 34 0.78 -0.42 -13.50
C ARG A 34 -0.09 0.21 -14.60
N LEU A 35 0.52 1.10 -15.40
CA LEU A 35 -0.10 1.67 -16.61
C LEU A 35 -0.55 0.54 -17.56
N GLY A 36 -1.85 0.48 -17.86
CA GLY A 36 -2.48 -0.56 -18.67
C GLY A 36 -3.44 -1.48 -17.90
N GLN A 37 -3.53 -1.34 -16.57
CA GLN A 37 -4.55 -2.01 -15.77
C GLN A 37 -5.94 -1.49 -16.15
N THR A 38 -6.84 -2.36 -16.61
CA THR A 38 -8.21 -2.00 -16.98
C THR A 38 -9.17 -1.99 -15.78
N GLN A 39 -8.80 -2.67 -14.70
CA GLN A 39 -9.60 -2.79 -13.49
C GLN A 39 -9.05 -1.89 -12.38
N PRO A 40 -9.93 -1.27 -11.58
CA PRO A 40 -9.49 -0.49 -10.43
C PRO A 40 -8.77 -1.41 -9.42
N VAL A 41 -7.62 -0.97 -8.94
CA VAL A 41 -6.87 -1.66 -7.89
C VAL A 41 -7.26 -1.06 -6.55
N THR A 42 -7.75 -1.92 -5.65
CA THR A 42 -8.12 -1.55 -4.28
C THR A 42 -7.04 -2.01 -3.32
N THR A 43 -6.60 -1.13 -2.43
CA THR A 43 -5.58 -1.46 -1.41
C THR A 43 -6.24 -1.48 -0.04
N LEU A 44 -6.10 -2.60 0.67
CA LEU A 44 -6.57 -2.78 2.03
C LEU A 44 -5.37 -2.81 2.97
N ARG A 45 -5.34 -1.90 3.94
CA ARG A 45 -4.28 -1.83 4.97
C ARG A 45 -4.85 -2.33 6.29
N TYR A 46 -4.27 -3.39 6.83
CA TYR A 46 -4.63 -3.91 8.13
C TYR A 46 -3.75 -3.25 9.19
N VAL A 47 -4.37 -2.81 10.28
CA VAL A 47 -3.67 -2.21 11.42
C VAL A 47 -4.26 -2.80 12.68
N MET A 48 -3.43 -3.41 13.51
CA MET A 48 -3.85 -3.91 14.82
C MET A 48 -4.05 -2.74 15.79
N ARG A 49 -5.23 -2.65 16.43
CA ARG A 49 -5.51 -1.64 17.46
C ARG A 49 -4.63 -1.83 18.69
N ASN A 50 -4.30 -0.71 19.36
CA ASN A 50 -3.51 -0.72 20.59
C ASN A 50 -2.14 -1.40 20.42
N SER A 51 -1.57 -1.33 19.22
CA SER A 51 -0.30 -1.98 18.88
C SER A 51 0.73 -0.96 18.37
N ILE A 52 1.97 -1.42 18.23
CA ILE A 52 3.05 -0.62 17.64
C ILE A 52 2.79 -0.26 16.16
N GLU A 53 1.95 -1.04 15.47
CA GLU A 53 1.56 -0.80 14.07
C GLU A 53 0.74 0.48 13.93
N GLU A 54 -0.08 0.80 14.93
CA GLU A 54 -0.87 2.04 14.96
C GLU A 54 0.07 3.26 14.97
N VAL A 55 1.06 3.27 15.88
CA VAL A 55 2.06 4.33 15.96
C VAL A 55 2.89 4.42 14.67
N THR A 56 3.23 3.26 14.10
CA THR A 56 4.01 3.18 12.86
C THR A 56 3.21 3.75 11.68
N SER A 57 1.94 3.38 11.53
CA SER A 57 1.06 3.87 10.46
C SER A 57 0.85 5.38 10.54
N ILE A 58 0.67 5.94 11.74
CA ILE A 58 0.58 7.39 11.97
C ILE A 58 1.89 8.08 11.59
N THR A 59 3.03 7.49 11.98
CA THR A 59 4.36 8.05 11.69
C THR A 59 4.66 8.07 10.20
N VAL A 60 4.28 7.01 9.48
CA VAL A 60 4.42 6.92 8.03
C VAL A 60 3.54 7.96 7.32
N GLY A 61 2.31 8.16 7.79
CA GLY A 61 1.42 9.22 7.27
C GLY A 61 2.07 10.61 7.32
N ARG A 62 2.73 10.95 8.45
CA ARG A 62 3.44 12.23 8.61
C ARG A 62 4.65 12.40 7.67
N LYS A 63 5.29 11.30 7.26
CA LYS A 63 6.47 11.32 6.39
C LYS A 63 6.14 11.45 4.91
N THR A 64 4.88 11.29 4.52
CA THR A 64 4.49 11.24 3.10
C THR A 64 3.37 12.23 2.76
N PRO A 65 3.58 13.57 2.88
CA PRO A 65 2.54 14.56 2.60
C PRO A 65 2.09 14.60 1.14
N HIS A 66 2.96 14.22 0.19
CA HIS A 66 2.71 14.37 -1.26
C HIS A 66 2.10 13.11 -1.91
N ALA A 67 2.09 11.97 -1.20
CA ALA A 67 1.59 10.69 -1.71
C ALA A 67 0.06 10.52 -1.52
N GLU A 68 -0.61 11.44 -0.81
CA GLU A 68 -2.05 11.39 -0.54
C GLU A 68 -2.92 11.41 -1.80
N MET A 69 -2.42 11.94 -2.92
CA MET A 69 -3.22 12.10 -4.13
C MET A 69 -3.61 10.76 -4.80
N ASN A 70 -2.91 9.66 -4.50
CA ASN A 70 -3.22 8.33 -5.02
C ASN A 70 -3.99 7.44 -4.00
N ARG A 71 -4.27 7.93 -2.78
CA ARG A 71 -4.83 7.13 -1.68
C ARG A 71 -6.36 7.04 -1.65
N ALA A 72 -7.07 7.63 -2.62
CA ALA A 72 -8.55 7.63 -2.63
C ALA A 72 -9.18 6.22 -2.67
N SER A 73 -8.40 5.19 -3.05
CA SER A 73 -8.80 3.78 -3.09
C SER A 73 -8.23 2.93 -1.94
N GLU A 74 -7.63 3.56 -0.92
CA GLU A 74 -7.08 2.87 0.25
C GLU A 74 -8.10 2.78 1.39
N HIS A 75 -8.31 1.56 1.88
CA HIS A 75 -9.17 1.30 3.04
C HIS A 75 -8.36 0.78 4.22
N TYR A 76 -8.47 1.47 5.36
CA TYR A 76 -7.91 1.01 6.63
C TYR A 76 -8.89 0.07 7.33
N ASN A 77 -8.42 -1.13 7.65
CA ASN A 77 -9.18 -2.09 8.41
C ASN A 77 -8.49 -2.35 9.75
N PHE A 78 -9.17 -1.95 10.81
CA PHE A 78 -8.65 -2.13 12.17
C PHE A 78 -9.05 -3.50 12.70
N LEU A 79 -8.04 -4.33 12.92
CA LEU A 79 -8.17 -5.64 13.59
C LEU A 79 -8.04 -5.44 15.10
#